data_AF-A0A356AUR8-F1
#
_entry.id   AF-A0A356AUR8-F1
#
_cell.length_a   1.000
_cell.length_b   1.000
_cell.length_c   1.000
_cell.angle_alpha   90.00
_cell.angle_beta   90.00
_cell.angle_gamma   90.00
#
_symmetry.space_group_name_H-M   'P 1'
#
loop_
_entity.id
_entity.type
_entity.pdbx_description
1 polymer ?
#
loop_
_entity_poly.entity_id
_entity_poly.type
_entity_poly.pdbx_seq_one_letter_code
_entity_poly.pdbx_strand_id
1 'polypeptide(L)' 'PHLVIDDGGDLVHLLHTKCKKYAEKVIGGCEETTTGVIRLHAMEREGKLTFPMIAVNDARTKY' A
#
# COMPACT_ATOMS: atom_id res chain seq x y z
N PRO A 1 -10.51 8.38 3.54
CA PRO A 1 -10.81 7.08 2.90
C PRO A 1 -10.72 6.01 3.97
N HIS A 2 -11.41 4.88 3.80
CA HIS A 2 -11.27 3.73 4.70
C HIS A 2 -10.47 2.61 4.05
N LEU A 3 -10.71 2.32 2.76
CA LEU A 3 -9.97 1.31 1.99
C LEU A 3 -9.15 1.96 0.87
N VAL A 4 -8.05 1.33 0.51
CA VAL A 4 -7.17 1.72 -0.60
C VAL A 4 -7.01 0.54 -1.56
N ILE A 5 -7.16 0.79 -2.85
CA ILE A 5 -6.84 -0.16 -3.92
C ILE A 5 -5.83 0.58 -4.80
N ASP A 6 -4.61 0.05 -4.89
CA ASP A 6 -3.51 0.70 -5.59
C ASP A 6 -2.88 -0.24 -6.63
N ASP A 7 -2.43 0.37 -7.72
CA ASP A 7 -1.81 -0.28 -8.87
C ASP A 7 -0.57 0.54 -9.23
N GLY A 8 0.56 0.19 -8.61
CA GLY A 8 1.86 0.86 -8.80
C GLY A 8 2.43 1.56 -7.56
N GLY A 9 1.65 1.70 -6.49
CA GLY A 9 2.10 2.22 -5.19
C GLY A 9 2.12 3.75 -5.05
N ASP A 10 1.63 4.50 -6.04
CA ASP A 10 1.67 5.96 -6.01
C ASP A 10 0.58 6.58 -5.12
N LEU A 11 -0.58 5.94 -5.04
CA LEU A 11 -1.64 6.39 -4.13
C LEU A 11 -1.23 6.16 -2.67
N VAL A 12 -0.64 5.00 -2.37
CA VAL A 12 -0.08 4.71 -1.05
C VAL A 12 1.05 5.69 -0.71
N HIS A 13 1.93 6.00 -1.67
CA HIS A 13 2.98 6.99 -1.47
C HIS A 13 2.40 8.38 -1.16
N LEU A 14 1.35 8.79 -1.88
CA LEU A 14 0.68 10.07 -1.63
C LEU A 14 0.09 10.13 -0.22
N LEU A 15 -0.57 9.05 0.24
CA LEU A 15 -1.12 8.92 1.59
C LEU A 15 -0.05 9.02 2.68
N HIS A 16 1.15 8.49 2.43
CA HIS A 16 2.26 8.55 3.39
C HIS A 16 3.11 9.84 3.30
N THR A 17 2.83 10.74 2.34
CA THR A 17 3.59 11.98 2.14
C THR A 17 2.72 13.23 2.22
N LYS A 18 2.01 13.57 1.15
CA LYS A 18 1.24 14.81 1.01
C LYS A 18 -0.15 14.72 1.64
N CYS A 19 -0.69 13.51 1.74
CA CYS A 19 -2.06 13.24 2.15
C CYS A 19 -2.17 12.53 3.51
N LYS A 20 -1.18 12.69 4.40
CA LYS A 20 -1.10 12.02 5.72
C LYS A 20 -2.38 12.13 6.56
N LYS A 21 -3.04 13.28 6.57
CA LYS A 21 -4.32 13.50 7.28
C LYS A 21 -5.44 12.53 6.87
N TYR A 22 -5.33 11.92 5.69
CA TYR A 22 -6.30 10.96 5.19
C TYR A 22 -5.90 9.51 5.51
N ALA A 23 -4.62 9.24 5.76
CA ALA A 23 -4.10 7.92 6.10
C ALA A 23 -4.57 7.44 7.48
N GLU A 24 -4.82 8.36 8.42
CA GLU A 24 -5.29 8.03 9.78
C GLU A 24 -6.63 7.27 9.81
N LYS A 25 -7.46 7.43 8.77
CA LYS A 25 -8.76 6.76 8.65
C LYS A 25 -8.71 5.48 7.83
N VAL A 26 -7.55 5.15 7.25
CA VAL A 26 -7.39 3.97 6.39
C VAL A 26 -7.26 2.74 7.28
N ILE A 27 -8.18 1.81 7.09
CA ILE A 27 -8.18 0.51 7.79
C ILE A 27 -7.29 -0.52 7.08
N GLY A 28 -7.02 -0.32 5.79
CA GLY A 28 -6.08 -1.12 5.00
C GLY A 28 -6.29 -0.97 3.50
N GLY A 29 -5.57 -1.76 2.73
CA GLY A 29 -5.71 -1.78 1.28
C GLY A 29 -5.07 -2.97 0.58
N CYS A 30 -5.04 -2.92 -0.75
CA CYS A 30 -4.34 -3.89 -1.59
C CYS A 30 -3.46 -3.22 -2.64
N GLU A 31 -2.42 -3.94 -3.05
CA GLU A 31 -1.52 -3.57 -4.13
C GLU A 31 -1.43 -4.69 -5.16
N GLU A 32 -1.61 -4.32 -6.42
CA GLU A 32 -1.66 -5.26 -7.54
C GLU A 32 -0.29 -5.50 -8.20
N THR A 33 0.66 -4.58 -8.16
CA THR A 33 1.90 -4.71 -8.95
C THR A 33 3.08 -5.25 -8.16
N THR A 34 3.97 -5.96 -8.85
CA THR A 34 5.26 -6.38 -8.28
C THR A 34 6.07 -5.19 -7.75
N THR A 35 6.13 -4.09 -8.51
CA THR A 35 6.89 -2.88 -8.12
C THR A 35 6.29 -2.22 -6.88
N GLY A 36 4.97 -2.10 -6.82
CA GLY A 36 4.27 -1.57 -5.65
C GLY A 36 4.49 -2.44 -4.42
N VAL A 37 4.42 -3.77 -4.54
CA VAL A 37 4.69 -4.71 -3.45
C VAL A 37 6.13 -4.56 -2.91
N ILE A 38 7.13 -4.41 -3.79
CA ILE A 38 8.52 -4.15 -3.37
C ILE A 38 8.62 -2.85 -2.55
N ARG A 39 7.93 -1.78 -2.97
CA ARG A 39 7.88 -0.51 -2.24
C ARG A 39 7.20 -0.68 -0.87
N LEU A 40 6.10 -1.43 -0.80
CA LEU A 40 5.40 -1.72 0.46
C LEU A 40 6.30 -2.45 1.46
N HIS A 41 7.00 -3.50 1.03
CA HIS A 41 7.94 -4.21 1.90
C HIS A 41 9.11 -3.33 2.35
N ALA A 42 9.59 -2.41 1.50
CA ALA A 42 10.60 -1.44 1.93
C ALA A 42 10.07 -0.52 3.03
N MET A 43 8.85 0.01 2.85
CA MET A 43 8.20 0.86 3.86
C MET A 43 7.90 0.11 5.16
N GLU A 44 7.49 -1.15 5.08
CA GLU A 44 7.27 -2.04 6.22
C GLU A 44 8.56 -2.26 7.02
N ARG A 45 9.66 -2.64 6.34
CA ARG A 45 10.97 -2.83 6.99
C ARG A 45 11.50 -1.55 7.66
N GLU A 46 11.17 -0.39 7.10
CA GLU A 46 11.52 0.92 7.66
C GLU A 46 10.57 1.39 8.77
N GLY A 47 9.50 0.64 9.08
CA GLY A 47 8.48 1.04 10.07
C GLY A 47 7.64 2.25 9.63
N LYS A 48 7.60 2.55 8.33
CA LYS A 48 6.91 3.72 7.76
C LYS A 48 5.52 3.40 7.20
N LEU A 49 5.18 2.13 7.01
CA LEU A 49 3.87 1.70 6.56
C LEU A 49 2.87 1.83 7.71
N THR A 50 1.92 2.77 7.62
CA THR A 50 1.05 3.11 8.76
C THR A 50 -0.28 2.34 8.80
N PHE A 51 -0.57 1.53 7.78
CA PHE A 51 -1.78 0.70 7.71
C PHE A 51 -1.48 -0.60 6.93
N PRO A 52 -2.22 -1.69 7.20
CA PRO A 52 -1.96 -2.98 6.57
C PRO A 52 -2.29 -2.96 5.07
N MET A 53 -1.50 -3.68 4.28
CA MET A 53 -1.68 -3.83 2.84
C MET A 53 -1.59 -5.32 2.46
N ILE A 54 -2.48 -5.76 1.57
CA ILE A 54 -2.45 -7.10 0.97
C ILE A 54 -1.76 -7.03 -0.38
N ALA A 55 -0.67 -7.78 -0.56
CA ALA A 55 -0.01 -7.97 -1.84
C ALA A 55 -0.83 -8.95 -2.71
N VAL A 56 -1.73 -8.42 -3.55
CA VAL A 56 -2.56 -9.24 -4.45
C VAL A 56 -1.70 -9.89 -5.53
N ASN A 57 -0.57 -9.26 -5.87
CA ASN A 57 0.41 -9.82 -6.79
C ASN A 57 0.94 -11.21 -6.37
N ASP A 58 1.00 -11.50 -5.07
CA ASP A 58 1.57 -12.76 -4.57
C ASP A 58 0.57 -13.93 -4.65
N ALA A 59 -0.68 -13.66 -5.05
CA ALA A 59 -1.66 -14.72 -5.27
C ALA A 59 -1.29 -15.55 -6.51
N ARG A 60 -1.26 -16.89 -6.36
CA ARG A 60 -0.93 -17.83 -7.45
C ARG A 60 -1.82 -17.71 -8.69
N THR A 61 -3.04 -17.18 -8.54
CA THR A 61 -4.00 -16.97 -9.62
C THR A 61 -3.80 -15.65 -10.37
N LYS A 62 -2.86 -14.81 -9.93
CA LYS A 62 -2.52 -13.51 -10.52
C LYS A 62 -1.33 -13.63 -11.49
N TYR A 63 -0.48 -14.63 -11.29
CA TYR A 63 0.60 -15.01 -12.21
C TYR A 63 0.08 -15.75 -13.44
#